data_AF-A0A7S2Z686-F1
#
_entry.id   AF-A0A7S2Z686-F1
#
_cell.length_a   1.000
_cell.length_b   1.000
_cell.length_c   1.000
_cell.angle_alpha   90.00
_cell.angle_beta   90.00
_cell.angle_gamma   90.00
#
_symmetry.space_group_name_H-M   'P 1'
#
loop_
_entity.id
_entity.type
_entity.pdbx_description
1 polymer ?
#
loop_
_entity_poly.entity_id
_entity_poly.type
_entity_poly.pdbx_seq_one_letter_code
_entity_poly.pdbx_strand_id
1 'polypeptide(L)'
;MFGVCRGRCLVAGCDCGAYLKRTKEYTVQPGEEGRLHPHNDPGIINCSRCGHKPEDHAVDTAMNEKERGNDCFEIERFDEAIACYSRGIQQKPHDEALWSNRAAAYLCKKMYEQALSDASRAVAIRPEWAKARARKACAHFHLKDFESAVREYGVCLKLDPGNKEH
;
A
#
# COMPACT_ATOMS: atom_id res chain seq x y z
N MET A 1 0.13 24.32 1.22
CA MET A 1 0.76 23.01 1.50
C MET A 1 -0.22 22.25 2.39
N PHE A 2 -1.11 21.45 1.81
CA PHE A 2 -2.23 20.84 2.54
C PHE A 2 -1.76 19.50 3.12
N GLY A 3 -1.42 19.50 4.41
CA GLY A 3 -0.83 18.36 5.11
C GLY A 3 -1.92 17.50 5.75
N VAL A 4 -2.03 16.25 5.31
CA VAL A 4 -2.87 15.27 6.00
C VAL A 4 -2.13 14.78 7.24
N CYS A 5 -2.75 14.91 8.41
CA CYS A 5 -2.19 14.51 9.69
C CYS A 5 -2.13 12.97 9.76
N ARG A 6 -0.95 12.39 9.45
CA ARG A 6 -0.68 10.96 9.63
C ARG A 6 0.55 10.73 10.48
N GLY A 7 0.31 10.10 11.61
CA GLY A 7 1.33 9.44 12.41
C GLY A 7 1.14 9.70 13.89
N ARG A 8 2.16 9.31 14.65
CA ARG A 8 2.14 9.47 16.09
C ARG A 8 2.21 10.94 16.44
N CYS A 9 1.20 11.45 17.14
CA CYS A 9 1.25 12.77 17.72
C CYS A 9 2.38 12.79 18.76
N LEU A 10 3.34 13.68 18.57
CA LEU A 10 4.50 13.86 19.46
C LEU A 10 4.09 14.48 20.80
N VAL A 11 2.95 15.17 20.84
CA VAL A 11 2.40 15.80 22.05
C VAL A 11 1.55 14.82 22.86
N ALA A 12 0.58 14.15 22.22
CA ALA A 12 -0.37 13.28 22.91
C ALA A 12 -0.02 11.78 22.88
N GLY A 13 0.96 11.37 22.08
CA GLY A 13 1.28 9.96 21.86
C GLY A 13 0.21 9.17 21.10
N CYS A 14 -0.90 9.78 20.68
CA CYS A 14 -1.95 9.13 19.90
C CYS A 14 -1.45 8.74 18.51
N ASP A 15 -1.87 7.59 18.00
CA ASP A 15 -1.71 7.26 16.59
C ASP A 15 -2.89 7.86 15.83
N CYS A 16 -2.69 9.10 15.38
CA CYS A 16 -3.71 9.94 14.80
C CYS A 16 -3.67 9.81 13.26
N GLY A 17 -4.63 9.04 12.73
CA GLY A 17 -4.69 8.66 11.32
C GLY A 17 -5.96 9.19 10.65
N ALA A 18 -5.78 9.87 9.53
CA ALA A 18 -6.80 9.88 8.48
C ALA A 18 -6.13 9.88 7.11
N TYR A 19 -6.48 8.93 6.25
CA TYR A 19 -6.35 9.03 4.81
C TYR A 19 -7.73 9.19 4.22
N LEU A 20 -7.92 10.25 3.44
CA LEU A 20 -9.05 10.33 2.52
C LEU A 20 -8.48 9.97 1.15
N LYS A 21 -8.98 8.84 0.64
CA LYS A 21 -8.64 8.25 -0.65
C LYS A 21 -8.86 9.28 -1.74
N ARG A 22 -7.92 9.38 -2.68
CA ARG A 22 -8.15 10.14 -3.92
C ARG A 22 -8.73 9.20 -4.97
N THR A 23 -9.98 8.75 -4.80
CA THR A 23 -10.63 7.94 -5.84
C THR A 23 -11.00 8.82 -7.02
N LYS A 24 -10.70 8.35 -8.24
CA LYS A 24 -11.22 8.88 -9.51
C LYS A 24 -12.73 9.10 -9.37
N GLU A 25 -13.19 10.35 -9.52
CA GLU A 25 -14.59 10.79 -9.45
C GLU A 25 -15.39 10.33 -8.20
N TYR A 26 -15.46 11.19 -7.20
CA TYR A 26 -16.52 11.10 -6.19
C TYR A 26 -17.83 11.60 -6.81
N THR A 27 -18.86 10.75 -6.87
CA THR A 27 -20.21 11.21 -7.18
C THR A 27 -20.69 12.06 -6.01
N VAL A 28 -20.71 13.38 -6.22
CA VAL A 28 -21.31 14.34 -5.30
C VAL A 28 -22.81 14.02 -5.23
N GLN A 29 -23.36 13.79 -4.03
CA GLN A 29 -24.81 13.69 -3.90
C GLN A 29 -25.45 15.00 -4.38
N PRO A 30 -26.62 14.97 -5.07
CA PRO A 30 -27.27 16.18 -5.55
C PRO A 30 -27.49 17.16 -4.38
N GLY A 31 -26.82 18.31 -4.40
CA GLY A 31 -26.87 19.33 -3.35
C GLY A 31 -25.58 19.52 -2.52
N GLU A 32 -24.54 18.72 -2.73
CA GLU A 32 -23.21 18.91 -2.10
C GLU A 32 -22.15 19.50 -3.04
N GLU A 33 -22.58 19.99 -4.22
CA GLU A 33 -21.74 20.61 -5.23
C GLU A 33 -21.09 21.89 -4.66
N GLY A 34 -19.79 21.79 -4.33
CA GLY A 34 -19.00 22.91 -3.80
C GLY A 34 -18.69 22.86 -2.29
N ARG A 35 -19.10 21.83 -1.54
CA ARG A 35 -18.58 21.61 -0.18
C ARG A 35 -17.15 21.08 -0.23
N LEU A 36 -16.19 21.86 0.25
CA LEU A 36 -14.83 21.39 0.50
C LEU A 36 -14.89 20.30 1.58
N HIS A 37 -14.38 19.12 1.26
CA HIS A 37 -14.21 18.09 2.28
C HIS A 37 -13.22 18.59 3.35
N PRO A 38 -13.32 18.09 4.61
CA PRO A 38 -12.53 18.57 5.75
C PRO A 38 -11.00 18.55 5.59
N HIS A 39 -10.48 17.79 4.62
CA HIS A 39 -9.04 17.65 4.34
C HIS A 39 -8.52 18.62 3.27
N ASN A 40 -9.43 19.31 2.59
CA ASN A 40 -9.15 20.37 1.61
C ASN A 40 -9.67 21.73 2.10
N ASP A 41 -10.24 21.78 3.30
CA ASP A 41 -10.72 22.99 3.96
C ASP A 41 -9.52 23.74 4.58
N PRO A 42 -9.17 24.95 4.11
CA PRO A 42 -8.12 25.77 4.68
C PRO A 42 -8.38 26.17 6.15
N GLY A 43 -9.62 26.04 6.64
CA GLY A 43 -10.01 26.31 8.02
C GLY A 43 -9.68 25.19 9.00
N ILE A 44 -9.35 23.99 8.52
CA ILE A 44 -8.98 22.85 9.37
C ILE A 44 -7.46 22.82 9.52
N ILE A 45 -6.98 23.56 10.53
CA ILE A 45 -5.56 23.71 10.86
C ILE A 45 -5.05 22.68 11.88
N ASN A 46 -5.96 21.93 12.51
CA ASN A 46 -5.65 20.97 13.58
C ASN A 46 -6.20 19.58 13.25
N CYS A 47 -5.53 18.54 13.73
CA CYS A 47 -5.98 17.16 13.64
C CYS A 47 -7.35 17.00 14.32
N SER A 48 -8.34 16.49 13.59
CA SER A 48 -9.69 16.26 14.13
C SER A 48 -9.76 15.24 15.27
N ARG A 49 -8.71 14.42 15.46
CA ARG A 49 -8.65 13.40 16.50
C ARG A 49 -7.99 13.86 17.79
N CYS A 50 -6.95 14.70 17.73
CA CYS A 50 -6.21 15.14 18.92
C CYS A 50 -6.14 16.65 19.11
N GLY A 51 -6.63 17.45 18.15
CA GLY A 51 -6.62 18.90 18.23
C GLY A 51 -5.25 19.56 18.03
N HIS A 52 -4.18 18.79 17.81
CA HIS A 52 -2.82 19.32 17.59
C HIS A 52 -2.54 19.61 16.11
N LYS A 53 -1.52 20.44 15.86
CA LYS A 53 -1.17 20.85 14.49
C LYS A 53 -0.52 19.69 13.72
N PRO A 54 -0.57 19.71 12.37
CA PRO A 54 0.11 18.72 11.55
C PRO A 54 1.61 18.58 11.81
N GLU A 55 2.29 19.67 12.18
CA GLU A 55 3.71 19.70 12.57
C GLU A 55 4.02 18.94 13.86
N ASP A 56 3.02 18.73 14.73
CA ASP A 56 3.14 17.96 15.97
C ASP A 56 3.02 16.44 15.75
N HIS A 57 2.99 15.99 14.51
CA HIS A 57 2.83 14.57 14.17
C HIS A 57 4.06 14.05 13.44
N ALA A 58 4.58 12.91 13.90
CA ALA A 58 5.63 12.20 13.21
C ALA A 58 5.12 11.76 11.83
N VAL A 59 5.69 12.32 10.76
CA VAL A 59 5.32 11.92 9.39
C VAL A 59 5.87 10.53 9.15
N ASP A 60 4.99 9.52 9.08
CA ASP A 60 5.38 8.19 8.59
C ASP A 60 5.49 8.25 7.06
N THR A 61 6.67 8.70 6.60
CA THR A 61 6.97 8.87 5.18
C THR A 61 6.85 7.55 4.42
N ALA A 62 7.22 6.43 5.03
CA ALA A 62 7.10 5.11 4.43
C ALA A 62 5.63 4.71 4.21
N MET A 63 4.77 4.96 5.20
CA MET A 63 3.34 4.68 5.09
C MET A 63 2.67 5.57 4.05
N ASN A 64 3.04 6.86 3.99
CA ASN A 64 2.53 7.78 2.98
C ASN A 64 2.94 7.34 1.57
N GLU A 65 4.20 6.96 1.36
CA GLU A 65 4.68 6.45 0.08
C GLU A 65 3.99 5.12 -0.30
N LYS A 66 3.75 4.22 0.66
CA LYS A 66 2.96 3.01 0.43
C LYS A 66 1.56 3.34 -0.08
N GLU A 67 0.87 4.27 0.57
CA GLU A 67 -0.50 4.63 0.21
C GLU A 67 -0.57 5.36 -1.13
N ARG A 68 0.34 6.30 -1.40
CA ARG A 68 0.48 6.91 -2.74
C ARG A 68 0.77 5.85 -3.81
N GLY A 69 1.57 4.84 -3.48
CA GLY A 69 1.80 3.70 -4.36
C GLY A 69 0.53 2.91 -4.65
N ASN A 70 -0.30 2.66 -3.62
CA ASN A 70 -1.58 1.98 -3.78
C ASN A 70 -2.54 2.79 -4.65
N ASP A 71 -2.66 4.10 -4.44
CA ASP A 71 -3.48 4.98 -5.28
C ASP A 71 -3.03 4.93 -6.75
N CYS A 72 -1.72 5.04 -6.99
CA CYS A 72 -1.14 4.91 -8.33
C CYS A 72 -1.44 3.53 -8.95
N PHE A 73 -1.43 2.47 -8.13
CA PHE A 73 -1.76 1.12 -8.57
C PHE A 73 -3.25 0.97 -8.95
N GLU A 74 -4.17 1.53 -8.17
CA GLU A 74 -5.62 1.52 -8.46
C GLU A 74 -5.96 2.28 -9.74
N ILE A 75 -5.19 3.31 -10.08
CA ILE A 75 -5.36 4.07 -11.32
C ILE A 75 -4.52 3.55 -12.50
N GLU A 76 -3.92 2.36 -12.35
CA GLU A 76 -3.08 1.66 -13.34
C GLU A 76 -1.77 2.38 -13.74
N ARG A 77 -1.33 3.35 -12.92
CA ARG A 77 -0.03 4.03 -13.08
C ARG A 77 1.07 3.24 -12.38
N PHE A 78 1.38 2.07 -12.94
CA PHE A 78 2.26 1.10 -12.30
C PHE A 78 3.71 1.59 -12.10
N ASP A 79 4.26 2.39 -13.02
CA ASP A 79 5.62 2.96 -12.87
C ASP A 79 5.74 3.88 -11.65
N GLU A 80 4.72 4.71 -11.44
CA GLU A 80 4.68 5.62 -10.30
C GLU A 80 4.40 4.87 -9.01
N ALA A 81 3.56 3.82 -9.06
CA ALA A 81 3.36 2.92 -7.93
C ALA A 81 4.70 2.29 -7.50
N ILE A 82 5.47 1.76 -8.46
CA ILE A 82 6.81 1.19 -8.22
C ILE A 82 7.75 2.22 -7.59
N ALA A 83 7.77 3.45 -8.10
CA ALA A 83 8.62 4.51 -7.56
C ALA A 83 8.23 4.87 -6.11
N CYS A 84 6.93 4.99 -5.83
CA CYS A 84 6.41 5.23 -4.48
C CYS A 84 6.79 4.08 -3.53
N TYR A 85 6.52 2.83 -3.89
CA TYR A 85 6.89 1.68 -3.05
C TYR A 85 8.41 1.61 -2.83
N SER A 86 9.21 1.92 -3.85
CA SER A 86 10.68 1.92 -3.72
C SER A 86 11.17 2.97 -2.71
N ARG A 87 10.57 4.17 -2.70
CA ARG A 87 10.84 5.18 -1.67
C ARG A 87 10.41 4.69 -0.28
N GLY A 88 9.25 4.06 -0.17
CA GLY A 88 8.79 3.45 1.08
C GLY A 88 9.74 2.39 1.61
N ILE A 89 10.24 1.50 0.73
CA ILE A 89 11.18 0.43 1.06
C ILE A 89 12.52 0.99 1.57
N GLN A 90 13.02 2.09 1.00
CA GLN A 90 14.25 2.73 1.48
C GLN A 90 14.13 3.20 2.94
N GLN A 91 12.92 3.59 3.35
CA GLN A 91 12.65 4.05 4.72
C GLN A 91 12.35 2.88 5.67
N LYS A 92 11.54 1.92 5.22
CA LYS A 92 11.18 0.72 6.00
C LYS A 92 11.43 -0.55 5.18
N PRO A 93 12.68 -1.04 5.12
CA PRO A 93 13.02 -2.22 4.32
C PRO A 93 12.45 -3.53 4.90
N HIS A 94 11.95 -3.50 6.12
CA HIS A 94 11.32 -4.63 6.81
C HIS A 94 9.79 -4.64 6.73
N ASP A 95 9.16 -3.70 6.02
CA ASP A 95 7.71 -3.71 5.79
C ASP A 95 7.40 -4.66 4.64
N GLU A 96 6.79 -5.82 4.94
CA GLU A 96 6.45 -6.83 3.96
C GLU A 96 5.46 -6.31 2.91
N ALA A 97 4.55 -5.40 3.30
CA ALA A 97 3.48 -4.93 2.43
C ALA A 97 4.00 -4.07 1.29
N LEU A 98 5.04 -3.28 1.55
CA LEU A 98 5.73 -2.49 0.53
C LEU A 98 6.35 -3.38 -0.56
N TRP A 99 7.10 -4.42 -0.18
CA TRP A 99 7.68 -5.38 -1.12
C TRP A 99 6.60 -6.11 -1.92
N SER A 100 5.55 -6.58 -1.24
CA SER A 100 4.49 -7.35 -1.88
C SER A 100 3.64 -6.51 -2.84
N ASN A 101 3.39 -5.24 -2.53
CA ASN A 101 2.66 -4.35 -3.42
C ASN A 101 3.52 -3.90 -4.62
N ARG A 102 4.83 -3.74 -4.45
CA ARG A 102 5.74 -3.50 -5.57
C ARG A 102 5.83 -4.72 -6.49
N ALA A 103 5.87 -5.93 -5.93
CA ALA A 103 5.77 -7.17 -6.70
C ALA A 103 4.50 -7.22 -7.55
N ALA A 104 3.34 -6.83 -6.99
CA ALA A 104 2.09 -6.75 -7.74
C ALA A 104 2.18 -5.78 -8.93
N ALA A 105 2.77 -4.60 -8.72
CA ALA A 105 2.99 -3.64 -9.80
C ALA A 105 3.90 -4.19 -10.89
N TYR A 106 4.97 -4.91 -10.53
CA TYR A 106 5.82 -5.60 -11.50
C TYR A 106 5.09 -6.71 -12.26
N LEU A 107 4.21 -7.48 -11.61
CA LEU A 107 3.38 -8.49 -12.28
C LEU A 107 2.47 -7.85 -13.33
N CYS A 108 1.79 -6.74 -13.00
CA CYS A 108 0.97 -5.98 -13.96
C CYS A 108 1.80 -5.47 -15.14
N LYS A 109 3.06 -5.11 -14.90
CA LYS A 109 4.03 -4.70 -15.93
C LYS A 109 4.70 -5.86 -16.69
N LYS A 110 4.36 -7.11 -16.38
CA LYS A 110 4.98 -8.33 -16.95
C LYS A 110 6.50 -8.43 -16.65
N MET A 111 6.97 -7.76 -15.62
CA MET A 111 8.35 -7.79 -15.13
C MET A 111 8.51 -8.91 -14.10
N TYR A 112 8.40 -10.15 -14.56
CA TYR A 112 8.21 -11.31 -13.68
C TYR A 112 9.43 -11.64 -12.81
N GLU A 113 10.65 -11.39 -13.29
CA GLU A 113 11.88 -11.60 -12.50
C GLU A 113 11.96 -10.63 -11.31
N GLN A 114 11.68 -9.34 -11.55
CA GLN A 114 11.63 -8.34 -10.48
C GLN A 114 10.48 -8.64 -9.50
N ALA A 115 9.31 -9.04 -10.02
CA ALA A 115 8.19 -9.45 -9.19
C ALA A 115 8.54 -10.65 -8.29
N LEU A 116 9.25 -11.64 -8.83
CA LEU A 116 9.67 -12.82 -8.09
C LEU A 116 10.65 -12.45 -6.96
N SER A 117 11.61 -11.57 -7.24
CA SER A 117 12.57 -11.08 -6.24
C SER A 117 11.86 -10.38 -5.08
N ASP A 118 10.97 -9.44 -5.39
CA ASP A 118 10.22 -8.68 -4.39
C ASP A 118 9.24 -9.56 -3.60
N ALA A 119 8.52 -10.46 -4.27
CA ALA A 119 7.61 -11.39 -3.62
C ALA A 119 8.38 -12.36 -2.70
N SER A 120 9.55 -12.83 -3.13
CA SER A 120 10.42 -13.67 -2.30
C SER A 120 10.91 -12.92 -1.05
N ARG A 121 11.22 -11.62 -1.18
CA ARG A 121 11.59 -10.78 -0.05
C ARG A 121 10.41 -10.60 0.93
N ALA A 122 9.22 -10.34 0.42
CA ALA A 122 8.02 -10.22 1.25
C ALA A 122 7.73 -11.52 2.03
N VAL A 123 7.85 -12.69 1.37
CA VAL A 123 7.69 -14.01 2.01
C VAL A 123 8.81 -14.28 3.03
N ALA A 124 10.04 -13.85 2.76
CA ALA A 124 11.14 -13.99 3.73
C ALA A 124 10.93 -13.15 5.00
N ILE A 125 10.30 -11.97 4.88
CA ILE A 125 9.93 -11.14 6.03
C ILE A 125 8.74 -11.75 6.78
N ARG A 126 7.70 -12.16 6.05
CA ARG A 126 6.49 -12.76 6.63
C ARG A 126 6.07 -14.05 5.88
N PRO A 127 6.57 -15.21 6.33
CA PRO A 127 6.33 -16.49 5.66
C PRO A 127 4.86 -16.93 5.64
N GLU A 128 4.10 -16.51 6.64
CA GLU A 128 2.68 -16.87 6.83
C GLU A 128 1.73 -15.96 6.04
N TRP A 129 2.25 -15.07 5.19
CA TRP A 129 1.41 -14.15 4.43
C TRP A 129 0.99 -14.72 3.08
N ALA A 130 -0.23 -15.27 3.03
CA ALA A 130 -0.81 -15.87 1.83
C ALA A 130 -0.72 -14.97 0.59
N LYS A 131 -1.07 -13.68 0.71
CA LYS A 131 -1.02 -12.73 -0.43
C LYS A 131 0.38 -12.57 -1.04
N ALA A 132 1.43 -12.58 -0.22
CA ALA A 132 2.81 -12.51 -0.73
C ALA A 132 3.23 -13.81 -1.43
N ARG A 133 2.81 -14.96 -0.89
CA ARG A 133 3.05 -16.26 -1.54
C ARG A 133 2.30 -16.41 -2.86
N ALA A 134 1.04 -15.98 -2.93
CA ALA A 134 0.27 -15.97 -4.17
C ALA A 134 0.96 -15.15 -5.26
N ARG A 135 1.52 -13.97 -4.91
CA ARG A 135 2.31 -13.14 -5.84
C ARG A 135 3.60 -13.84 -6.29
N LYS A 136 4.30 -14.53 -5.38
CA LYS A 136 5.49 -15.33 -5.71
C LYS A 136 5.14 -16.50 -6.65
N ALA A 137 4.05 -17.21 -6.37
CA ALA A 137 3.56 -18.30 -7.19
C ALA A 137 3.17 -17.83 -8.60
N CYS A 138 2.45 -16.70 -8.69
CA CYS A 138 2.09 -16.06 -9.95
C CYS A 138 3.34 -15.65 -10.76
N ALA A 139 4.37 -15.12 -10.11
CA ALA A 139 5.63 -14.80 -10.77
C ALA A 139 6.33 -16.04 -11.34
N HIS A 140 6.42 -17.14 -10.55
CA HIS A 140 6.95 -18.43 -11.03
C HIS A 140 6.15 -18.99 -12.21
N PHE A 141 4.82 -18.91 -12.14
CA PHE A 141 3.93 -19.37 -13.21
C PHE A 141 4.21 -18.65 -14.53
N HIS A 142 4.35 -17.32 -14.49
CA HIS A 142 4.68 -16.54 -15.69
C HIS A 142 6.12 -16.73 -16.18
N LEU A 143 7.05 -17.12 -15.30
CA LEU A 143 8.41 -17.54 -15.65
C LEU A 143 8.49 -18.99 -16.16
N LYS A 144 7.35 -19.70 -16.26
CA LYS A 144 7.25 -21.12 -16.66
C LYS A 144 7.91 -22.10 -15.69
N ASP A 145 8.19 -21.66 -14.47
CA ASP A 145 8.61 -22.52 -13.36
C ASP A 145 7.38 -23.07 -12.64
N PHE A 146 6.71 -24.00 -13.29
CA PHE A 146 5.44 -24.55 -12.80
C PHE A 146 5.61 -25.37 -11.53
N GLU A 147 6.76 -26.02 -11.34
CA GLU A 147 7.04 -26.82 -10.14
C GLU A 147 7.09 -25.93 -8.90
N SER A 148 7.84 -24.83 -8.96
CA SER A 148 7.87 -23.86 -7.86
C SER A 148 6.53 -23.17 -7.66
N ALA A 149 5.81 -22.84 -8.74
CA ALA A 149 4.49 -22.22 -8.66
C ALA A 149 3.49 -23.10 -7.90
N VAL A 150 3.38 -24.39 -8.27
CA VAL A 150 2.48 -25.35 -7.61
C VAL A 150 2.84 -25.52 -6.13
N ARG A 151 4.13 -25.57 -5.81
CA ARG A 151 4.58 -25.65 -4.41
C ARG A 151 4.12 -24.43 -3.60
N GLU A 152 4.32 -23.22 -4.12
CA GLU A 152 3.93 -22.00 -3.41
C GLU A 152 2.41 -21.84 -3.31
N TYR A 153 1.65 -22.18 -4.36
CA TYR A 153 0.19 -22.24 -4.30
C TYR A 153 -0.30 -23.26 -3.26
N GLY A 154 0.33 -24.44 -3.20
CA GLY A 154 0.01 -25.47 -2.22
C GLY A 154 0.23 -25.01 -0.78
N VAL A 155 1.23 -24.15 -0.52
CA VAL A 155 1.39 -23.53 0.81
C VAL A 155 0.39 -22.41 1.02
N CYS A 156 0.10 -21.60 0.00
CA CYS A 156 -0.91 -20.54 0.06
C CYS A 156 -2.28 -21.09 0.50
N LEU A 157 -2.71 -22.20 -0.09
CA LEU A 157 -3.96 -22.90 0.25
C LEU A 157 -3.97 -23.46 1.68
N LYS A 158 -2.80 -23.82 2.24
CA LYS A 158 -2.71 -24.27 3.64
C LYS A 158 -2.83 -23.11 4.63
N LEU A 159 -2.27 -21.95 4.26
CA LEU A 159 -2.27 -20.74 5.09
C LEU A 159 -3.64 -20.04 5.07
N ASP A 160 -4.32 -20.04 3.94
CA ASP A 160 -5.66 -19.47 3.79
C ASP A 160 -6.56 -20.41 2.96
N PRO A 161 -7.16 -21.44 3.59
CA PRO A 161 -7.98 -22.43 2.90
C PRO A 161 -9.29 -21.88 2.34
N GLY A 162 -9.70 -20.68 2.76
CA GLY A 162 -10.98 -20.07 2.41
C GLY A 162 -10.90 -19.04 1.28
N ASN A 163 -9.70 -18.66 0.86
CA ASN A 163 -9.51 -17.58 -0.09
C ASN A 163 -9.46 -18.09 -1.54
N LYS A 164 -10.48 -17.70 -2.32
CA LYS A 164 -10.66 -18.09 -3.73
C LYS A 164 -9.85 -17.20 -4.69
N GLU A 165 -9.10 -16.21 -4.19
CA GLU A 165 -8.30 -15.28 -5.00
C GLU A 165 -6.87 -15.79 -5.29
N HIS A 166 -6.51 -16.99 -4.82
CA HIS A 166 -5.20 -17.64 -5.05
C HIS A 166 -5.34 -18.75 -6.07
#